data_AF-A0A6C1BQR3-F1
#
_entry.id   AF-A0A6C1BQR3-F1
#
_cell.length_a   1.000
_cell.length_b   1.000
_cell.length_c   1.000
_cell.angle_alpha   90.00
_cell.angle_beta   90.00
_cell.angle_gamma   90.00
#
_symmetry.space_group_name_H-M   'P 1'
#
loop_
_entity.id
_entity.type
_entity.pdbx_description
1 polymer ?
#
loop_
_entity_poly.entity_id
_entity_poly.type
_entity_poly.pdbx_seq_one_letter_code
_entity_poly.pdbx_strand_id
1 'polypeptide(L)' 'MENFDREKAKEYLRRLESLSQMIYACAEEAEECAGYAPMEGCERFMKALMEDLRKNLESVREAIDYWKYQLQEE' A
#
# COMPACT_ATOMS: atom_id res chain seq x y z
N MET A 1 5.37 22.80 20.34
CA MET A 1 4.51 22.02 19.43
C MET A 1 4.86 22.49 18.03
N GLU A 2 5.34 21.59 17.17
CA GLU A 2 5.45 21.91 15.75
C GLU A 2 4.04 22.28 15.25
N ASN A 3 3.93 23.35 14.45
CA ASN A 3 2.66 23.72 13.84
C ASN A 3 2.20 22.57 12.95
N PHE A 4 1.10 21.93 13.31
CA PHE A 4 0.46 20.89 12.50
C PHE A 4 -0.08 21.53 11.21
N ASP A 5 0.62 21.31 10.10
CA ASP A 5 0.18 21.77 8.78
C ASP A 5 -0.86 20.80 8.20
N ARG A 6 -2.13 21.12 8.43
CA ARG A 6 -3.29 20.33 7.97
C ARG A 6 -3.33 20.15 6.46
N GLU A 7 -2.97 21.16 5.68
CA GLU A 7 -3.06 21.05 4.22
C GLU A 7 -1.97 20.12 3.69
N LYS A 8 -0.77 20.21 4.25
CA LYS A 8 0.30 19.25 3.97
C LYS A 8 -0.07 17.82 4.40
N ALA A 9 -0.71 17.65 5.56
CA ALA A 9 -1.19 16.35 6.03
C ALA A 9 -2.29 15.76 5.11
N LYS A 10 -3.25 16.58 4.68
CA LYS A 10 -4.29 16.16 3.70
C LYS A 10 -3.71 15.79 2.35
N GLU A 11 -2.71 16.54 1.87
CA GLU A 11 -2.01 16.19 0.64
C GLU A 11 -1.27 14.85 0.78
N TYR A 12 -0.58 14.65 1.90
CA TYR A 12 0.09 13.39 2.18
C TYR A 12 -0.89 12.21 2.27
N LEU A 13 -2.02 12.37 2.96
CA LEU A 13 -3.08 11.37 3.03
C LEU A 13 -3.59 10.99 1.62
N ARG A 14 -3.84 11.96 0.74
CA ARG A 14 -4.24 11.68 -0.65
C ARG A 14 -3.19 10.85 -1.41
N ARG A 15 -1.90 11.12 -1.17
CA ARG A 15 -0.80 10.34 -1.76
C ARG A 15 -0.77 8.91 -1.21
N LEU A 16 -1.00 8.73 0.09
CA LEU A 16 -1.10 7.40 0.70
C LEU A 16 -2.29 6.60 0.15
N GLU A 17 -3.46 7.24 -0.02
CA GLU A 17 -4.64 6.60 -0.62
C GLU A 17 -4.37 6.16 -2.06
N SER A 18 -3.69 7.00 -2.86
CA SER A 18 -3.26 6.63 -4.21
C SER A 18 -2.24 5.48 -4.21
N LEU A 19 -1.26 5.50 -3.30
CA LEU A 19 -0.28 4.43 -3.15
C LEU A 19 -0.95 3.09 -2.77
N SER A 20 -1.91 3.12 -1.86
CA SER A 20 -2.70 1.96 -1.45
C SER A 20 -3.40 1.29 -2.63
N GLN A 21 -4.03 2.10 -3.50
CA GLN A 21 -4.67 1.60 -4.72
C GLN A 21 -3.67 0.99 -5.70
N MET A 22 -2.50 1.61 -5.89
CA MET A 22 -1.46 1.08 -6.76
C MET A 22 -0.89 -0.26 -6.26
N ILE A 23 -0.62 -0.37 -4.95
CA ILE A 23 -0.11 -1.61 -4.36
C ILE A 23 -1.16 -2.72 -4.49
N TYR A 24 -2.43 -2.41 -4.24
CA TYR A 24 -3.53 -3.36 -4.38
C TYR A 24 -3.64 -3.89 -5.82
N ALA A 25 -3.67 -2.99 -6.81
CA ALA A 25 -3.73 -3.37 -8.22
C ALA A 25 -2.52 -4.22 -8.64
N CYS A 26 -1.32 -3.85 -8.20
CA CYS A 26 -0.10 -4.62 -8.49
C CYS A 26 -0.14 -6.02 -7.85
N ALA A 27 -0.72 -6.15 -6.65
CA ALA A 27 -0.89 -7.45 -6.00
C ALA A 27 -1.88 -8.35 -6.77
N GLU A 28 -2.99 -7.79 -7.25
CA GLU A 28 -3.95 -8.52 -8.09
C GLU A 28 -3.32 -8.96 -9.41
N GLU A 29 -2.59 -8.07 -10.10
CA GLU A 29 -1.89 -8.39 -11.34
C GLU A 29 -0.81 -9.46 -11.13
N ALA A 30 -0.08 -9.41 -10.02
CA ALA A 30 0.92 -10.41 -9.68
C ALA A 30 0.29 -11.79 -9.43
N GLU A 31 -0.86 -11.83 -8.74
CA GLU A 31 -1.61 -13.06 -8.49
C GLU A 31 -2.17 -13.66 -9.79
N GLU A 32 -2.72 -12.82 -10.68
CA GLU A 32 -3.17 -13.24 -12.01
C GLU A 32 -2.00 -13.78 -12.85
N CYS A 33 -0.89 -13.05 -12.90
CA CYS A 33 0.28 -13.42 -13.69
C CYS A 33 0.95 -14.70 -13.19
N ALA A 34 0.87 -14.98 -11.88
CA ALA A 34 1.41 -16.22 -11.31
C ALA A 34 0.78 -17.47 -11.94
N GLY A 35 -0.49 -17.41 -12.36
CA GLY A 35 -1.18 -18.51 -13.04
C GLY A 35 -0.63 -18.85 -14.43
N TYR A 36 0.14 -17.94 -15.04
CA TYR A 36 0.73 -18.12 -16.38
C TYR A 36 2.24 -18.35 -16.34
N ALA A 37 2.86 -18.41 -15.15
CA ALA A 37 4.30 -18.50 -15.02
C ALA A 37 4.82 -19.89 -15.46
N PRO A 38 5.81 -19.98 -16.39
CA PRO A 38 6.40 -21.25 -16.77
C PRO A 38 7.17 -21.87 -15.58
N MET A 39 6.83 -23.11 -15.20
CA MET A 39 7.39 -23.79 -14.03
C MET A 39 8.84 -24.24 -14.23
N GLU A 40 9.79 -23.51 -13.62
CA GLU A 40 10.50 -23.91 -12.39
C GLU A 40 11.30 -22.68 -11.88
N GLY A 41 11.10 -22.28 -10.62
CA GLY A 41 11.83 -21.15 -10.00
C GLY A 41 11.11 -19.80 -9.93
N CYS A 42 10.15 -19.50 -10.82
CA CYS A 42 9.37 -18.26 -10.78
C CYS A 42 8.44 -18.16 -9.57
N GLU A 43 7.89 -19.29 -9.10
CA GLU A 43 6.96 -19.35 -7.97
C GLU A 43 7.52 -18.72 -6.68
N ARG A 44 8.81 -18.91 -6.41
CA ARG A 44 9.45 -18.37 -5.20
C ARG A 44 9.52 -16.84 -5.23
N PHE A 45 9.89 -16.26 -6.37
CA PHE A 45 9.95 -14.81 -6.52
C PHE A 45 8.56 -14.18 -6.54
N MET A 46 7.60 -14.82 -7.21
CA MET A 46 6.20 -14.36 -7.24
C MET A 46 5.58 -14.39 -5.85
N LYS A 47 5.81 -15.47 -5.08
CA LYS A 47 5.33 -15.55 -3.69
C LYS A 47 5.95 -14.47 -2.80
N ALA A 48 7.25 -14.26 -2.90
CA ALA A 48 7.94 -13.20 -2.14
C ALA A 48 7.40 -11.81 -2.50
N LEU A 49 7.22 -11.53 -3.80
CA LEU A 49 6.63 -10.28 -4.27
C LEU A 49 5.22 -10.05 -3.71
N MET A 50 4.34 -11.06 -3.77
CA MET A 50 2.98 -10.96 -3.22
C MET A 50 2.98 -10.74 -1.70
N GLU A 51 3.87 -11.41 -0.96
CA GLU A 51 4.01 -11.20 0.49
C GLU A 51 4.47 -9.77 0.81
N ASP A 52 5.43 -9.23 0.06
CA ASP A 52 5.93 -7.87 0.26
C ASP A 52 4.90 -6.81 -0.12
N LEU A 53 4.16 -6.99 -1.22
CA LEU A 53 3.06 -6.11 -1.61
C LEU A 53 1.97 -6.10 -0.53
N ARG A 54 1.60 -7.25 0.03
CA ARG A 54 0.60 -7.34 1.11
C ARG A 54 1.06 -6.64 2.39
N LYS A 55 2.31 -6.84 2.81
CA LYS A 55 2.90 -6.14 3.97
C LYS A 55 2.91 -4.63 3.76
N ASN A 56 3.36 -4.17 2.59
CA ASN A 56 3.37 -2.74 2.27
C ASN A 56 1.95 -2.15 2.24
N LEU A 57 0.97 -2.88 1.71
CA LEU A 57 -0.43 -2.45 1.72
C LEU A 57 -0.96 -2.27 3.15
N GLU A 58 -0.63 -3.19 4.05
CA GLU A 58 -1.00 -3.12 5.47
C GLU A 58 -0.37 -1.88 6.12
N SER A 59 0.94 -1.67 5.98
CA SER A 59 1.62 -0.50 6.52
C SER A 59 1.06 0.83 5.97
N VAL A 60 0.71 0.88 4.69
CA VAL A 60 0.09 2.07 4.09
C VAL A 60 -1.32 2.30 4.64
N ARG A 61 -2.12 1.24 4.87
CA ARG A 61 -3.45 1.34 5.48
C ARG A 61 -3.38 1.85 6.91
N GLU A 62 -2.46 1.32 7.72
CA GLU A 62 -2.23 1.81 9.09
C GLU A 62 -1.85 3.30 9.10
N ALA A 63 -0.98 3.73 8.17
CA ALA A 63 -0.63 5.13 8.02
C ALA A 63 -1.86 5.99 7.64
N ILE A 64 -2.68 5.53 6.70
CA ILE A 64 -3.93 6.20 6.32
C ILE A 64 -4.86 6.36 7.52
N ASP A 65 -5.06 5.31 8.29
CA ASP A 65 -5.95 5.31 9.46
C ASP A 65 -5.45 6.29 10.53
N TYR A 66 -4.14 6.29 10.79
CA TYR A 66 -3.51 7.26 11.68
C TYR A 66 -3.76 8.70 11.21
N TRP A 67 -3.51 9.02 9.94
CA TRP A 67 -3.71 10.38 9.42
C TRP A 67 -5.18 10.80 9.38
N LYS A 68 -6.10 9.87 9.09
CA LYS A 68 -7.55 10.12 9.18
C LYS A 68 -7.96 10.48 10.60
N TYR A 69 -7.47 9.72 11.58
CA TYR A 69 -7.71 10.00 12.99
C TYR A 69 -7.15 11.38 13.41
N GLN A 70 -5.90 11.68 13.08
CA GLN A 70 -5.29 12.99 13.37
C GLN A 70 -6.02 14.17 12.72
N LEU A 71 -6.65 13.97 11.56
CA LEU A 71 -7.43 15.01 10.87
C LEU A 71 -8.89 15.12 11.37
N GLN A 72 -9.39 14.17 12.16
CA GLN A 72 -10.75 14.14 12.71
C GLN A 72 -10.86 14.65 14.15
N GLU A 73 -9.80 14.55 14.96
CA GLU A 73 -9.84 14.87 16.40
C GLU A 73 -9.83 16.38 16.76
N GLU A 74 -10.10 17.28 15.81
CA GLU A 74 -10.18 18.74 16.02
C GLU A 74 -11.13 19.41 15.03
#